data_AF-A0A7S1L243-F1
#
_entry.id   AF-A0A7S1L243-F1
#
_cell.length_a   1.000
_cell.length_b   1.000
_cell.length_c   1.000
_cell.angle_alpha   90.00
_cell.angle_beta   90.00
_cell.angle_gamma   90.00
#
_symmetry.space_group_name_H-M   'P 1'
#
loop_
_entity.id
_entity.type
_entity.pdbx_description
1 polymer ?
#
loop_
_entity_poly.entity_id
_entity_poly.type
_entity_poly.pdbx_seq_one_letter_code
_entity_poly.pdbx_strand_id
1 'polypeptide(L)'
;MELRSAFRQKVAELSVCEDPLISVGAWEAANEGSARPREVADALHQHVLQHFRYSLDGLSMKTFFVCGSDVVEQQGLTKGFPVQHDLGIVIVPRGSEDDVFMELPHHLVFMVDSLQGDAAMLSSTLVREAVKASDTSRAAQFMALATARFLLAPTAMEREEFRADFDQLGVRLPAAPELSQMRQSLKEALKNWAGPSGSISTKDLSRLLRALDPSWTGQELDALLQQAASAADGRVDSDGFVDWIFSGCLQPVVTA
;
A
#
# COMPACT_ATOMS: atom_id res chain seq x y z
N MET A 1 13.86 11.99 10.05
CA MET A 1 13.93 10.61 10.57
C MET A 1 13.38 9.71 9.50
N GLU A 2 14.19 8.79 8.98
CA GLU A 2 13.87 7.99 7.80
C GLU A 2 13.49 6.57 8.23
N LEU A 3 12.45 5.99 7.62
CA LEU A 3 12.08 4.57 7.82
C LEU A 3 13.04 3.68 7.01
N ARG A 4 13.20 2.41 7.36
CA ARG A 4 14.05 1.48 6.60
C ARG A 4 13.51 1.27 5.18
N SER A 5 14.41 1.05 4.22
CA SER A 5 14.06 0.86 2.81
C SER A 5 13.11 -0.32 2.59
N ALA A 6 13.37 -1.46 3.23
CA ALA A 6 12.51 -2.64 3.17
C ALA A 6 11.07 -2.37 3.64
N PHE A 7 10.91 -1.59 4.73
CA PHE A 7 9.59 -1.20 5.22
C PHE A 7 8.85 -0.32 4.21
N ARG A 8 9.53 0.70 3.67
CA ARG A 8 8.95 1.59 2.64
C ARG A 8 8.56 0.83 1.38
N GLN A 9 9.39 -0.13 0.96
CA GLN A 9 9.11 -0.98 -0.18
C GLN A 9 7.86 -1.84 0.06
N LYS A 10 7.75 -2.47 1.24
CA LYS A 10 6.55 -3.25 1.59
C LYS A 10 5.28 -2.40 1.58
N VAL A 11 5.35 -1.18 2.12
CA VAL A 11 4.24 -0.21 2.08
C VAL A 11 3.87 0.14 0.63
N ALA A 12 4.87 0.40 -0.22
CA ALA A 12 4.63 0.71 -1.63
C ALA A 12 3.98 -0.49 -2.37
N GLU A 13 4.47 -1.72 -2.14
CA GLU A 13 3.93 -2.94 -2.76
C GLU A 13 2.46 -3.12 -2.40
N LEU A 14 2.12 -2.95 -1.12
CA LEU A 14 0.74 -3.02 -0.64
C LEU A 14 -0.11 -1.83 -1.10
N SER A 15 0.49 -0.72 -1.52
CA SER A 15 -0.26 0.45 -2.01
C SER A 15 -0.77 0.25 -3.44
N VAL A 16 -0.13 -0.65 -4.18
CA VAL A 16 -0.40 -0.87 -5.61
C VAL A 16 -0.84 -2.30 -5.91
N CYS A 17 -0.97 -3.17 -4.90
CA CYS A 17 -1.22 -4.60 -5.10
C CYS A 17 -2.55 -4.92 -5.81
N GLU A 18 -3.49 -3.98 -5.86
CA GLU A 18 -4.77 -4.10 -6.56
C GLU A 18 -4.79 -3.43 -7.94
N ASP A 19 -3.72 -2.71 -8.31
CA ASP A 19 -3.61 -2.02 -9.60
C ASP A 19 -2.71 -2.82 -10.56
N PRO A 20 -3.27 -3.46 -11.61
CA PRO A 20 -2.49 -4.27 -12.54
C PRO A 20 -1.56 -3.45 -13.44
N LEU A 21 -1.68 -2.12 -13.45
CA LEU A 21 -0.84 -1.23 -14.26
C LEU A 21 0.38 -0.71 -13.50
N ILE A 22 0.42 -0.87 -12.19
CA ILE A 22 1.47 -0.30 -11.33
C ILE A 22 2.27 -1.43 -10.68
N SER A 23 3.59 -1.27 -10.65
CA SER A 23 4.50 -2.18 -9.97
C SER A 23 5.56 -1.40 -9.20
N VAL A 24 6.10 -2.01 -8.15
CA VAL A 24 7.14 -1.41 -7.31
C VAL A 24 8.51 -1.98 -7.68
N GLY A 25 9.45 -1.10 -8.00
CA GLY A 25 10.85 -1.45 -8.18
C GLY A 25 11.64 -1.30 -6.89
N ALA A 26 12.55 -2.23 -6.62
CA ALA A 26 13.47 -2.20 -5.48
C ALA A 26 14.84 -1.58 -5.83
N TRP A 27 15.02 -1.08 -7.06
CA TRP A 27 16.33 -0.68 -7.58
C TRP A 27 16.97 0.41 -6.72
N GLU A 28 16.26 1.50 -6.42
CA GLU A 28 16.81 2.58 -5.58
C GLU A 28 17.17 2.09 -4.17
N ALA A 29 16.36 1.20 -3.60
CA ALA A 29 16.60 0.64 -2.26
C ALA A 29 17.83 -0.26 -2.19
N ALA A 30 18.25 -0.83 -3.32
CA ALA A 30 19.43 -1.70 -3.43
C ALA A 30 20.72 -0.93 -3.71
N ASN A 31 20.63 0.35 -4.11
CA ASN A 31 21.79 1.18 -4.40
C ASN A 31 22.13 2.08 -3.20
N GLU A 32 23.41 2.22 -2.90
CA GLU A 32 23.86 3.13 -1.83
C GLU A 32 23.76 4.59 -2.29
N GLY A 33 23.14 5.44 -1.46
CA GLY A 33 23.04 6.87 -1.69
C GLY A 33 21.73 7.32 -2.35
N SER A 34 21.64 8.62 -2.64
CA SER A 34 20.49 9.20 -3.34
C SER A 34 20.67 9.05 -4.84
N ALA A 35 19.91 8.15 -5.46
CA ALA A 35 19.88 8.04 -6.92
C ALA A 35 19.34 9.35 -7.52
N ARG A 36 19.90 9.76 -8.65
CA ARG A 36 19.35 10.88 -9.42
C ARG A 36 18.17 10.38 -10.26
N PRO A 37 17.12 11.18 -10.47
CA PRO A 37 15.99 10.83 -11.34
C PRO A 37 16.38 10.23 -12.70
N ARG A 38 17.45 10.76 -13.30
CA ARG A 38 18.00 10.25 -14.56
C ARG A 38 18.51 8.82 -14.46
N GLU A 39 19.26 8.50 -13.40
CA GLU A 39 19.88 7.19 -13.23
C GLU A 39 18.80 6.11 -13.07
N VAL A 40 17.72 6.45 -12.38
CA VAL A 40 16.55 5.58 -12.20
C VAL A 40 15.84 5.32 -13.53
N ALA A 41 15.55 6.39 -14.29
CA ALA A 41 14.89 6.27 -15.58
C ALA A 41 15.74 5.50 -16.60
N ASP A 42 17.05 5.75 -16.65
CA ASP A 42 17.99 5.06 -17.53
C ASP A 42 18.13 3.57 -17.13
N ALA A 43 18.27 3.27 -15.84
CA ALA A 43 18.33 1.89 -15.35
C ALA A 43 17.08 1.08 -15.72
N LEU A 44 15.89 1.67 -15.55
CA LEU A 44 14.64 1.05 -15.98
C LEU A 44 14.59 0.84 -17.50
N HIS A 45 14.97 1.87 -18.27
CA HIS A 45 15.02 1.80 -19.73
C HIS A 45 15.92 0.66 -20.22
N GLN A 46 17.14 0.59 -19.70
CA GLN A 46 18.10 -0.47 -20.04
C GLN A 46 17.58 -1.84 -19.62
N HIS A 47 16.98 -1.98 -18.44
CA HIS A 47 16.42 -3.24 -17.98
C HIS A 47 15.34 -3.77 -18.93
N VAL A 48 14.40 -2.91 -19.34
CA VAL A 48 13.30 -3.30 -20.24
C VAL A 48 13.84 -3.66 -21.64
N LEU A 49 14.79 -2.89 -22.19
CA LEU A 49 15.42 -3.21 -23.48
C LEU A 49 16.16 -4.55 -23.45
N GLN A 50 16.86 -4.85 -22.36
CA GLN A 50 17.60 -6.10 -22.21
C GLN A 50 16.66 -7.29 -22.05
N HIS A 51 15.61 -7.16 -21.25
CA HIS A 51 14.68 -8.25 -20.95
C HIS A 51 13.72 -8.56 -22.10
N PHE A 52 13.29 -7.54 -22.85
CA PHE A 52 12.30 -7.66 -23.92
C PHE A 52 12.88 -7.38 -25.32
N ARG A 53 14.19 -7.61 -25.51
CA ARG A 53 14.92 -7.27 -26.74
C ARG A 53 14.23 -7.70 -28.04
N TYR A 54 13.67 -8.91 -28.07
CA TYR A 54 13.00 -9.44 -29.26
C TYR A 54 11.60 -8.88 -29.47
N SER A 55 10.89 -8.56 -28.38
CA SER A 55 9.54 -7.99 -28.44
C SER A 55 9.56 -6.51 -28.82
N LEU A 56 10.68 -5.83 -28.57
CA LEU A 56 10.88 -4.41 -28.86
C LEU A 56 11.67 -4.15 -30.15
N ASP A 57 11.96 -5.18 -30.94
CA ASP A 57 12.72 -5.01 -32.18
C ASP A 57 11.98 -4.09 -33.17
N GLY A 58 12.67 -3.07 -33.66
CA GLY A 58 12.11 -2.02 -34.52
C GLY A 58 11.17 -1.01 -33.84
N LEU A 59 10.95 -1.10 -32.52
CA LEU A 59 10.15 -0.14 -31.76
C LEU A 59 11.03 0.88 -31.04
N SER A 60 10.62 2.15 -31.05
CA SER A 60 11.23 3.19 -30.20
C SER A 60 10.48 3.24 -28.87
N MET A 61 11.13 2.74 -27.82
CA MET A 61 10.62 2.81 -26.46
C MET A 61 11.00 4.14 -25.83
N LYS A 62 10.05 4.78 -25.15
CA LYS A 62 10.28 5.98 -24.33
C LYS A 62 10.06 5.64 -22.86
N THR A 63 10.90 6.16 -21.98
CA THR A 63 10.80 5.97 -20.53
C THR A 63 10.64 7.32 -19.87
N PHE A 64 9.61 7.46 -19.04
CA PHE A 64 9.27 8.73 -18.40
C PHE A 64 9.50 8.65 -16.90
N PHE A 65 10.16 9.66 -16.35
CA PHE A 65 10.21 9.89 -14.91
C PHE A 65 9.06 10.80 -14.48
N VAL A 66 8.17 10.31 -13.62
CA VAL A 66 7.02 11.07 -13.13
C VAL A 66 7.37 11.67 -11.78
N CYS A 67 7.21 12.98 -11.61
CA CYS A 67 7.53 13.64 -10.34
C CYS A 67 6.70 14.90 -10.08
N GLY A 68 6.68 15.33 -8.81
CA GLY A 68 6.03 16.58 -8.41
C GLY A 68 6.81 17.81 -8.83
N SER A 69 6.14 18.96 -8.90
CA SER A 69 6.79 20.26 -9.20
C SER A 69 7.95 20.58 -8.26
N ASP A 70 7.85 20.19 -6.99
CA ASP A 70 8.88 20.31 -5.97
C ASP A 70 10.20 19.61 -6.33
N VAL A 71 10.11 18.40 -6.90
CA VAL A 71 11.28 17.63 -7.33
C VAL A 71 11.91 18.26 -8.57
N VAL A 72 11.10 18.78 -9.49
CA VAL A 72 11.57 19.43 -10.72
C VAL A 72 12.46 20.62 -10.40
N GLU A 73 12.04 21.47 -9.48
CA GLU A 73 12.81 22.64 -9.05
C GLU A 73 14.10 22.25 -8.33
N GLN A 74 14.00 21.34 -7.36
CA GLN A 74 15.16 20.89 -6.57
C GLN A 74 16.25 20.24 -7.43
N GLN A 75 15.85 19.50 -8.47
CA GLN A 75 16.76 18.74 -9.33
C GLN A 75 17.07 19.45 -10.66
N GLY A 76 16.52 20.65 -10.89
CA GLY A 76 16.76 21.42 -12.11
C GLY A 76 16.24 20.75 -13.38
N LEU A 77 15.12 20.04 -13.31
CA LEU A 77 14.58 19.19 -14.39
C LEU A 77 13.68 19.92 -15.39
N THR A 78 13.57 21.25 -15.32
CA THR A 78 12.67 22.06 -16.16
C THR A 78 12.95 21.95 -17.66
N LYS A 79 14.15 21.50 -18.05
CA LYS A 79 14.56 21.33 -19.45
C LYS A 79 14.62 19.87 -19.90
N GLY A 80 14.16 18.94 -19.07
CA GLY A 80 14.27 17.50 -19.35
C GLY A 80 15.63 16.92 -19.01
N PHE A 81 15.86 15.67 -19.41
CA PHE A 81 17.16 15.03 -19.26
C PHE A 81 18.15 15.46 -20.36
N PRO A 82 19.45 15.65 -20.05
CA PRO A 82 20.43 16.03 -21.05
C PRO A 82 20.73 14.89 -22.04
N VAL A 83 20.52 15.16 -23.34
CA VAL A 83 21.06 14.44 -24.51
C VAL A 83 20.71 12.93 -24.58
N GLN A 84 19.47 12.56 -24.31
CA GLN A 84 18.92 11.22 -24.63
C GLN A 84 17.50 11.35 -25.18
N HIS A 85 17.28 10.87 -26.42
CA HIS A 85 15.99 11.01 -27.10
C HIS A 85 14.89 10.08 -26.59
N ASP A 86 15.20 9.17 -25.66
CA ASP A 86 14.29 8.13 -25.18
C ASP A 86 13.88 8.27 -23.71
N LEU A 87 14.43 9.27 -23.01
CA LEU A 87 14.07 9.56 -21.62
C LEU A 87 13.31 10.88 -21.54
N GLY A 88 12.16 10.87 -20.87
CA GLY A 88 11.31 12.04 -20.68
C GLY A 88 10.93 12.26 -19.23
N ILE A 89 10.24 13.37 -18.97
CA ILE A 89 9.76 13.77 -17.66
C ILE A 89 8.29 14.13 -17.75
N VAL A 90 7.51 13.64 -16.79
CA VAL A 90 6.11 14.03 -16.62
C VAL A 90 5.99 14.74 -15.28
N ILE A 91 5.54 15.99 -15.30
CA ILE A 91 5.45 16.86 -14.13
C ILE A 91 4.02 16.85 -13.61
N VAL A 92 3.86 16.51 -12.33
CA VAL A 92 2.59 16.53 -11.59
C VAL A 92 2.54 17.78 -10.71
N PRO A 93 1.71 18.78 -11.03
CA PRO A 93 1.58 19.98 -10.21
C PRO A 93 1.07 19.64 -8.80
N ARG A 94 1.69 20.20 -7.76
CA ARG A 94 1.31 19.97 -6.34
C ARG A 94 0.89 21.25 -5.60
N GLY A 95 1.03 22.43 -6.21
CA GLY A 95 0.79 23.74 -5.60
C GLY A 95 -0.41 24.51 -6.15
N SER A 96 -0.84 25.54 -5.41
CA SER A 96 -1.85 26.51 -5.83
C SER A 96 -1.34 27.36 -7.00
N GLU A 97 -2.08 27.33 -8.10
CA GLU A 97 -2.18 28.25 -9.27
C GLU A 97 -0.91 28.83 -9.95
N ASP A 98 0.27 28.89 -9.31
CA ASP A 98 1.43 29.63 -9.81
C ASP A 98 2.55 28.74 -10.41
N ASP A 99 2.43 27.42 -10.34
CA ASP A 99 3.38 26.46 -10.91
C ASP A 99 3.16 26.29 -12.43
N VAL A 100 3.35 27.36 -13.21
CA VAL A 100 3.23 27.31 -14.67
C VAL A 100 4.56 26.87 -15.29
N PHE A 101 4.72 25.55 -15.45
CA PHE A 101 5.77 25.01 -16.32
C PHE A 101 5.30 24.95 -17.78
N MET A 102 6.20 25.28 -18.69
CA MET A 102 5.94 25.18 -20.12
C MET A 102 6.34 23.78 -20.59
N GLU A 103 5.43 23.08 -21.27
CA GLU A 103 5.76 21.80 -21.90
C GLU A 103 6.87 21.99 -22.96
N LEU A 104 7.77 21.01 -23.03
CA LEU A 104 8.82 20.97 -24.05
C LEU A 104 8.79 19.58 -24.71
N PRO A 105 7.83 19.30 -25.62
CA PRO A 105 7.69 17.97 -26.21
C PRO A 105 8.93 17.49 -26.98
N HIS A 106 9.69 18.41 -27.56
CA HIS A 106 10.97 18.12 -28.23
C HIS A 106 12.07 17.64 -27.27
N HIS A 107 11.93 17.91 -25.97
CA HIS A 107 12.76 17.40 -24.89
C HIS A 107 12.02 16.35 -24.03
N LEU A 108 10.88 15.85 -24.50
CA LEU A 108 10.03 14.88 -23.78
C LEU A 108 9.62 15.35 -22.38
N VAL A 109 9.42 16.66 -22.19
CA VAL A 109 8.89 17.22 -20.94
C VAL A 109 7.42 17.52 -21.12
N PHE A 110 6.59 16.86 -20.32
CA PHE A 110 5.13 16.98 -20.35
C PHE A 110 4.62 17.37 -18.97
N MET A 111 3.48 18.06 -18.94
CA MET A 111 2.78 18.38 -17.71
C MET A 111 1.45 17.63 -17.69
N VAL A 112 1.08 17.07 -16.54
CA VAL A 112 -0.29 16.58 -16.36
C VAL A 112 -1.20 17.70 -15.87
N ASP A 113 -2.46 17.63 -16.27
CA ASP A 113 -3.50 18.46 -15.68
C ASP A 113 -3.51 18.30 -14.16
N SER A 114 -3.67 19.41 -13.45
CA SER A 114 -3.77 19.38 -12.00
C SER A 114 -4.91 18.46 -11.58
N LEU A 115 -4.62 17.49 -10.70
CA LEU A 115 -5.66 16.66 -10.12
C LEU A 115 -6.61 17.56 -9.31
N GLN A 116 -7.89 17.52 -9.63
CA GLN A 116 -8.90 18.19 -8.82
C GLN A 116 -9.36 17.29 -7.68
N GLY A 117 -9.68 17.91 -6.53
CA GLY A 117 -10.29 17.23 -5.38
C GLY A 117 -9.30 16.63 -4.37
N ASP A 118 -9.80 15.72 -3.54
CA ASP A 118 -9.11 15.21 -2.34
C ASP A 118 -7.79 14.50 -2.64
N ALA A 119 -7.65 13.93 -3.84
CA ALA A 119 -6.42 13.26 -4.28
C ALA A 119 -5.21 14.20 -4.32
N ALA A 120 -5.42 15.50 -4.59
CA ALA A 120 -4.36 16.50 -4.59
C ALA A 120 -3.89 16.89 -3.18
N MET A 121 -4.70 16.60 -2.15
CA MET A 121 -4.37 16.92 -0.75
C MET A 121 -3.64 15.78 -0.03
N LEU A 122 -3.43 14.63 -0.68
CA LEU A 122 -2.76 13.48 -0.08
C LEU A 122 -1.30 13.81 0.22
N SER A 123 -0.97 13.91 1.51
CA SER A 123 0.39 14.15 1.97
C SER A 123 0.79 13.14 3.04
N SER A 124 2.01 12.61 2.91
CA SER A 124 2.61 11.75 3.94
C SER A 124 2.66 12.43 5.31
N THR A 125 2.68 13.76 5.37
CA THR A 125 2.61 14.52 6.62
C THR A 125 1.27 14.35 7.32
N LEU A 126 0.16 14.48 6.58
CA LEU A 126 -1.19 14.27 7.13
C LEU A 126 -1.40 12.84 7.62
N VAL A 127 -0.88 11.85 6.89
CA VAL A 127 -0.91 10.44 7.31
C VAL A 127 -0.15 10.26 8.63
N ARG A 128 1.07 10.77 8.72
CA ARG A 128 1.88 10.68 9.95
C ARG A 128 1.24 11.40 11.13
N GLU A 129 0.60 12.54 10.90
CA GLU A 129 -0.13 13.27 11.94
C GLU A 129 -1.34 12.48 12.44
N ALA A 130 -2.14 11.90 11.53
CA ALA A 130 -3.27 11.05 11.90
C ALA A 130 -2.82 9.80 12.69
N VAL A 131 -1.74 9.14 12.27
CA VAL A 131 -1.16 8.00 12.99
C VAL A 131 -0.71 8.40 14.40
N LYS A 132 0.02 9.52 14.53
CA LYS A 132 0.45 10.04 15.85
C LYS A 132 -0.72 10.41 16.75
N ALA A 133 -1.79 10.96 16.18
CA ALA A 133 -3.02 11.27 16.89
C ALA A 133 -3.87 10.02 17.21
N SER A 134 -3.44 8.82 16.79
CA SER A 134 -4.22 7.58 16.86
C SER A 134 -5.57 7.66 16.14
N ASP A 135 -5.70 8.54 15.14
CA ASP A 135 -6.86 8.68 14.28
C ASP A 135 -6.73 7.74 13.08
N THR A 136 -6.96 6.44 13.34
CA THR A 136 -6.81 5.38 12.35
C THR A 136 -7.80 5.51 11.20
N SER A 137 -9.02 5.99 11.47
CA SER A 137 -10.04 6.21 10.44
C SER A 137 -9.59 7.27 9.45
N ARG A 138 -9.07 8.40 9.92
CA ARG A 138 -8.55 9.45 9.05
C ARG A 138 -7.29 8.99 8.31
N ALA A 139 -6.38 8.27 8.97
CA ALA A 139 -5.18 7.74 8.32
C ALA A 139 -5.55 6.78 7.17
N ALA A 140 -6.50 5.87 7.41
CA ALA A 140 -6.93 4.88 6.43
C ALA A 140 -7.54 5.49 5.16
N GLN A 141 -8.16 6.68 5.24
CA GLN A 141 -8.73 7.38 4.07
C GLN A 141 -7.68 7.81 3.04
N PHE A 142 -6.40 7.84 3.42
CA PHE A 142 -5.31 8.35 2.59
C PHE A 142 -4.44 7.25 1.96
N MET A 143 -4.83 5.98 2.06
CA MET A 143 -4.02 4.87 1.55
C MET A 143 -4.89 3.70 1.08
N ALA A 144 -4.32 2.84 0.26
CA ALA A 144 -4.97 1.59 -0.13
C ALA A 144 -5.28 0.72 1.09
N LEU A 145 -6.35 -0.07 1.01
CA LEU A 145 -6.84 -0.87 2.13
C LEU A 145 -5.76 -1.81 2.71
N ALA A 146 -5.03 -2.51 1.85
CA ALA A 146 -3.95 -3.41 2.25
C ALA A 146 -2.82 -2.68 3.01
N THR A 147 -2.52 -1.44 2.59
CA THR A 147 -1.55 -0.56 3.25
C THR A 147 -2.08 -0.04 4.58
N ALA A 148 -3.36 0.35 4.65
CA ALA A 148 -4.01 0.75 5.90
C ALA A 148 -3.95 -0.38 6.94
N ARG A 149 -4.28 -1.61 6.52
CA ARG A 149 -4.17 -2.78 7.39
C ARG A 149 -2.74 -2.99 7.87
N PHE A 150 -1.73 -2.91 6.99
CA PHE A 150 -0.33 -3.06 7.38
C PHE A 150 0.14 -2.00 8.37
N LEU A 151 -0.14 -0.74 8.09
CA LEU A 151 0.36 0.38 8.89
C LEU A 151 -0.40 0.56 10.21
N LEU A 152 -1.71 0.34 10.22
CA LEU A 152 -2.57 0.66 11.36
C LEU A 152 -2.91 -0.56 12.22
N ALA A 153 -2.85 -1.76 11.65
CA ALA A 153 -3.16 -3.02 12.31
C ALA A 153 -2.20 -4.14 11.85
N PRO A 154 -0.87 -3.98 12.03
CA PRO A 154 0.09 -4.99 11.64
C PRO A 154 -0.15 -6.29 12.39
N THR A 155 0.10 -7.41 11.71
CA THR A 155 0.12 -8.73 12.36
C THR A 155 1.30 -8.82 13.33
N ALA A 156 1.28 -9.78 14.25
CA ALA A 156 2.37 -10.00 15.20
C ALA A 156 3.71 -10.28 14.48
N MET A 157 3.67 -11.05 13.39
CA MET A 157 4.85 -11.37 12.58
C MET A 157 5.43 -10.13 11.89
N GLU A 158 4.58 -9.34 11.21
CA GLU A 158 5.01 -8.10 10.56
C GLU A 158 5.55 -7.10 11.58
N ARG A 159 4.94 -7.02 12.76
CA ARG A 159 5.38 -6.11 13.83
C ARG A 159 6.74 -6.52 14.39
N GLU A 160 7.02 -7.82 14.48
CA GLU A 160 8.34 -8.30 14.90
C GLU A 160 9.39 -8.03 13.80
N GLU A 161 9.06 -8.31 12.54
CA GLU A 161 9.93 -8.04 11.39
C GLU A 161 10.28 -6.55 11.25
N PHE A 162 9.28 -5.68 11.45
CA PHE A 162 9.38 -4.23 11.27
C PHE A 162 9.31 -3.41 12.56
N ARG A 163 9.72 -4.00 13.70
CA ARG A 163 9.56 -3.38 15.04
C ARG A 163 10.06 -1.94 15.10
N ALA A 164 11.29 -1.69 14.66
CA ALA A 164 11.90 -0.36 14.71
C ALA A 164 11.12 0.70 13.91
N ASP A 165 10.56 0.30 12.75
CA ASP A 165 9.79 1.21 11.89
C ASP A 165 8.42 1.53 12.50
N PHE A 166 7.74 0.52 13.07
CA PHE A 166 6.47 0.72 13.76
C PHE A 166 6.61 1.55 15.04
N ASP A 167 7.67 1.32 15.82
CA ASP A 167 8.00 2.12 17.00
C ASP A 167 8.24 3.57 16.62
N GLN A 168 8.98 3.80 15.51
CA GLN A 168 9.24 5.13 14.97
C GLN A 168 7.96 5.83 14.46
N LEU A 169 7.04 5.08 13.85
CA LEU A 169 5.74 5.62 13.42
C LEU A 169 4.80 5.92 14.59
N GLY A 170 5.04 5.34 15.77
CA GLY A 170 4.16 5.47 16.94
C GLY A 170 2.87 4.68 16.78
N VAL A 171 2.87 3.61 15.98
CA VAL A 171 1.69 2.75 15.78
C VAL A 171 1.46 1.96 17.07
N ARG A 172 0.46 2.36 17.87
CA ARG A 172 0.09 1.67 19.10
C ARG A 172 -0.81 0.47 18.80
N LEU A 173 -0.57 -0.62 19.50
CA LEU A 173 -1.54 -1.71 19.54
C LEU A 173 -2.74 -1.27 20.39
N PRO A 174 -3.96 -1.69 20.01
CA PRO A 174 -5.13 -1.46 20.84
C PRO A 174 -4.92 -2.11 22.21
N ALA A 175 -5.21 -1.36 23.27
CA ALA A 175 -5.13 -1.88 24.63
C ALA A 175 -6.22 -2.93 24.86
N ALA A 176 -6.08 -3.77 25.89
CA ALA A 176 -7.09 -4.78 26.26
C ALA A 176 -8.57 -4.27 26.30
N PRO A 177 -8.89 -3.09 26.86
CA PRO A 177 -10.26 -2.57 26.81
C PRO A 177 -10.70 -2.20 25.38
N GLU A 178 -9.81 -1.62 24.57
CA GLU A 178 -10.08 -1.28 23.16
C GLU A 178 -10.30 -2.55 22.33
N LEU A 179 -9.48 -3.60 22.53
CA LEU A 179 -9.66 -4.91 21.90
C LEU A 179 -11.01 -5.53 22.26
N SER A 180 -11.45 -5.42 23.51
CA SER A 180 -12.75 -5.92 23.95
C SER A 180 -13.89 -5.18 23.27
N GLN A 181 -13.77 -3.87 23.12
CA GLN A 181 -14.74 -3.04 22.39
C GLN A 181 -14.76 -3.39 20.90
N MET A 182 -13.60 -3.53 20.25
CA MET A 182 -13.48 -3.94 18.85
C MET A 182 -14.09 -5.32 18.61
N ARG A 183 -13.84 -6.28 19.50
CA ARG A 183 -14.47 -7.61 19.46
C ARG A 183 -15.99 -7.50 19.46
N GLN A 184 -16.55 -6.69 20.37
CA GLN A 184 -17.99 -6.49 20.46
C GLN A 184 -18.58 -5.81 19.22
N SER A 185 -17.94 -4.76 18.72
CA SER A 185 -18.36 -4.07 17.49
C SER A 185 -18.31 -4.98 16.26
N LEU A 186 -17.28 -5.85 16.15
CA LEU A 186 -17.18 -6.81 15.07
C LEU A 186 -18.29 -7.87 15.15
N LYS A 187 -18.61 -8.35 16.35
CA LYS A 187 -19.76 -9.25 16.55
C LYS A 187 -21.06 -8.62 16.08
N GLU A 188 -21.33 -7.38 16.47
CA GLU A 188 -22.54 -6.66 16.06
C GLU A 188 -22.62 -6.48 14.55
N ALA A 189 -21.51 -6.10 13.90
CA ALA A 189 -21.46 -5.94 12.45
C ALA A 189 -21.71 -7.27 11.71
N LEU A 190 -21.04 -8.35 12.12
CA LEU A 190 -21.22 -9.67 11.49
C LEU A 190 -22.60 -10.26 11.77
N LYS A 191 -23.16 -10.04 12.96
CA LYS A 191 -24.53 -10.46 13.29
C LYS A 191 -25.57 -9.74 12.44
N ASN A 192 -25.40 -8.44 12.22
CA ASN A 192 -26.24 -7.67 11.31
C ASN A 192 -26.16 -8.19 9.87
N TRP A 193 -24.97 -8.62 9.43
CA TRP A 193 -24.77 -9.20 8.11
C TRP A 193 -25.35 -10.63 7.98
N ALA A 194 -25.17 -11.47 9.00
CA ALA A 194 -25.69 -12.83 9.06
C ALA A 194 -27.24 -12.89 9.16
N GLY A 195 -27.85 -11.78 9.54
CA GLY A 195 -29.29 -11.64 9.70
C GLY A 195 -29.85 -12.54 10.81
N PRO A 196 -31.15 -12.90 10.76
CA PRO A 196 -31.81 -13.68 11.81
C PRO A 196 -31.20 -15.07 12.03
N SER A 197 -30.46 -15.58 11.03
CA SER A 197 -29.85 -16.91 11.07
C SER A 197 -28.60 -16.98 11.94
N GLY A 198 -27.98 -15.84 12.27
CA GLY A 198 -26.73 -15.77 13.04
C GLY A 198 -25.50 -16.39 12.36
N SER A 199 -25.65 -16.97 11.17
CA SER A 199 -24.61 -17.72 10.46
C SER A 199 -24.33 -17.17 9.07
N ILE A 200 -23.05 -17.21 8.67
CA ILE A 200 -22.53 -16.69 7.41
C ILE A 200 -22.06 -17.86 6.54
N SER A 201 -22.27 -17.80 5.23
CA SER A 201 -21.73 -18.83 4.33
C SER A 201 -20.21 -18.73 4.25
N THR A 202 -19.51 -19.87 4.26
CA THR A 202 -18.05 -19.91 4.09
C THR A 202 -17.61 -19.17 2.83
N LYS A 203 -18.35 -19.30 1.73
CA LYS A 203 -18.09 -18.61 0.46
C LYS A 203 -18.10 -17.09 0.59
N ASP A 204 -19.06 -16.54 1.30
CA ASP A 204 -19.15 -15.09 1.49
C ASP A 204 -18.07 -14.58 2.44
N LEU A 205 -17.75 -15.38 3.46
CA LEU A 205 -16.66 -15.05 4.38
C LEU A 205 -15.28 -15.10 3.71
N SER A 206 -15.03 -16.08 2.81
CA SER A 206 -13.82 -16.12 1.97
C SER A 206 -13.69 -14.87 1.10
N ARG A 207 -14.80 -14.38 0.53
CA ARG A 207 -14.80 -13.15 -0.27
C ARG A 207 -14.45 -11.94 0.58
N LEU A 208 -15.03 -11.83 1.78
CA LEU A 208 -14.73 -10.75 2.73
C LEU A 208 -13.26 -10.78 3.13
N LEU A 209 -12.73 -11.93 3.54
CA LEU A 209 -11.33 -12.06 3.97
C LEU A 209 -10.35 -11.75 2.83
N ARG A 210 -10.64 -12.20 1.60
CA ARG A 210 -9.83 -11.85 0.43
C ARG A 210 -9.94 -10.36 0.05
N ALA A 211 -11.07 -9.73 0.31
CA ALA A 211 -11.22 -8.28 0.13
C ALA A 211 -10.44 -7.50 1.20
N LEU A 212 -10.29 -8.04 2.42
CA LEU A 212 -9.47 -7.43 3.47
C LEU A 212 -7.97 -7.66 3.26
N ASP A 213 -7.60 -8.82 2.73
CA ASP A 213 -6.23 -9.18 2.41
C ASP A 213 -6.16 -10.06 1.15
N PRO A 214 -5.86 -9.47 -0.02
CA PRO A 214 -5.78 -10.19 -1.29
C PRO A 214 -4.66 -11.23 -1.36
N SER A 215 -3.67 -11.21 -0.45
CA SER A 215 -2.59 -12.21 -0.49
C SER A 215 -3.04 -13.61 -0.09
N TRP A 216 -4.25 -13.74 0.46
CA TRP A 216 -4.80 -15.01 0.91
C TRP A 216 -5.15 -15.93 -0.26
N THR A 217 -4.45 -17.05 -0.32
CA THR A 217 -4.74 -18.12 -1.27
C THR A 217 -6.05 -18.83 -0.92
N GLY A 218 -6.65 -19.50 -1.91
CA GLY A 218 -7.85 -20.31 -1.66
C GLY A 218 -7.61 -21.39 -0.59
N GLN A 219 -6.44 -22.02 -0.62
CA GLN A 219 -6.08 -23.07 0.33
C GLN A 219 -5.95 -22.55 1.77
N GLU A 220 -5.34 -21.37 1.96
CA GLU A 220 -5.22 -20.74 3.28
C GLU A 220 -6.57 -20.33 3.85
N LEU A 221 -7.45 -19.76 3.01
CA LEU A 221 -8.81 -19.40 3.42
C LEU A 221 -9.62 -20.65 3.77
N ASP A 222 -9.54 -21.71 2.96
CA ASP A 222 -10.25 -22.95 3.22
C ASP A 222 -9.76 -23.60 4.52
N ALA A 223 -8.45 -23.63 4.75
CA ALA A 223 -7.86 -24.14 6.00
C ALA A 223 -8.29 -23.31 7.21
N LEU A 224 -8.29 -21.97 7.11
CA LEU A 224 -8.76 -21.08 8.16
C LEU A 224 -10.24 -21.32 8.48
N LEU A 225 -11.08 -21.34 7.44
CA LEU A 225 -12.52 -21.49 7.60
C LEU A 225 -12.90 -22.87 8.12
N GLN A 226 -12.14 -23.92 7.79
CA GLN A 226 -12.33 -25.24 8.40
C GLN A 226 -12.04 -25.24 9.91
N GLN A 227 -11.06 -24.46 10.37
CA GLN A 227 -10.74 -24.35 11.81
C GLN A 227 -11.78 -23.53 12.57
N ALA A 228 -12.37 -22.52 11.91
CA ALA A 228 -13.37 -21.66 12.52
C ALA A 228 -14.81 -22.24 12.40
N ALA A 229 -15.07 -23.09 11.41
CA ALA A 229 -16.37 -23.68 11.16
C ALA A 229 -16.76 -24.67 12.25
N SER A 230 -17.91 -24.42 12.87
CA SER A 230 -18.48 -25.29 13.91
C SER A 230 -19.47 -26.32 13.34
N ALA A 231 -19.89 -26.19 12.07
CA ALA A 231 -20.97 -26.98 11.48
C ALA A 231 -20.59 -27.59 10.12
N ALA A 232 -21.06 -28.83 9.87
CA ALA A 232 -20.82 -29.59 8.65
C ALA A 232 -21.60 -29.08 7.41
N ASP A 233 -22.36 -27.99 7.57
CA ASP A 233 -23.26 -27.42 6.55
C ASP A 233 -22.59 -26.31 5.71
N GLY A 234 -21.31 -26.04 5.93
CA GLY A 234 -20.56 -24.99 5.23
C GLY A 234 -20.91 -23.57 5.67
N ARG A 235 -21.50 -23.40 6.86
CA ARG A 235 -21.77 -22.12 7.51
C ARG A 235 -20.93 -21.92 8.76
N VAL A 236 -20.69 -20.66 9.10
CA VAL A 236 -19.92 -20.25 10.26
C VAL A 236 -20.80 -19.37 11.15
N ASP A 237 -20.87 -19.69 12.45
CA ASP A 237 -21.53 -18.84 13.44
C ASP A 237 -20.78 -17.52 13.60
N SER A 238 -21.49 -16.40 13.50
CA SER A 238 -20.87 -15.06 13.48
C SER A 238 -20.14 -14.73 14.79
N ASP A 239 -20.74 -15.03 15.94
CA ASP A 239 -20.11 -14.76 17.24
C ASP A 239 -18.94 -15.72 17.50
N GLY A 240 -19.12 -17.01 17.17
CA GLY A 240 -18.08 -18.02 17.26
C GLY A 240 -16.87 -17.73 16.40
N PHE A 241 -17.06 -17.21 15.19
CA PHE A 241 -15.97 -16.77 14.30
C PHE A 241 -15.15 -15.64 14.92
N VAL A 242 -15.82 -14.61 15.46
CA VAL A 242 -15.13 -13.49 16.11
C VAL A 242 -14.39 -13.98 17.35
N ASP A 243 -15.02 -14.83 18.15
CA ASP A 243 -14.39 -15.39 19.34
C ASP A 243 -13.15 -16.19 18.96
N TRP A 244 -13.21 -16.99 17.91
CA TRP A 244 -12.07 -17.73 17.37
C TRP A 244 -10.92 -16.79 16.92
N ILE A 245 -11.22 -15.73 16.17
CA ILE A 245 -10.21 -14.73 15.76
C ILE A 245 -9.49 -14.15 16.99
N PHE A 246 -10.23 -13.72 18.00
CA PHE A 246 -9.67 -13.08 19.18
C PHE A 246 -9.05 -14.08 20.17
N SER A 247 -9.37 -15.38 20.07
CA SER A 247 -8.76 -16.44 20.88
C SER A 247 -7.30 -16.66 20.53
N GLY A 248 -6.94 -16.53 19.23
CA GLY A 248 -5.56 -16.63 18.76
C GLY A 248 -4.69 -15.43 19.17
N CYS A 249 -5.29 -14.26 19.38
CA CYS A 249 -4.59 -13.04 19.82
C CYS A 249 -4.26 -13.01 21.32
N LEU A 250 -4.83 -13.92 22.13
CA LEU A 250 -4.70 -13.92 23.61
C LEU A 250 -3.87 -15.08 24.16
N GLN A 251 -3.28 -15.91 23.31
CA GLN A 251 -2.33 -16.93 23.77
C GLN A 251 -0.98 -16.23 24.05
N PRO A 252 -0.51 -16.16 25.31
CA PRO A 252 0.86 -15.77 25.56
C PRO A 252 1.77 -16.77 24.82
N VAL A 253 2.72 -16.27 24.05
CA VAL A 253 3.79 -17.10 23.49
C VAL A 253 4.50 -17.74 24.69
N VAL A 254 4.17 -19.00 24.96
CA VAL A 254 4.91 -19.81 25.92
C VAL A 254 6.25 -20.08 25.25
N THR A 255 7.25 -19.26 25.58
CA THR A 255 8.64 -19.51 25.23
C THR A 255 9.05 -20.83 25.87
N ALA A 256 9.32 -21.83 25.03
CA ALA A 256 10.06 -23.03 25.39
C ALA A 256 11.57 -22.78 25.26
#